data_AF-A0A965PMK4-F1
#
_entry.id   AF-A0A965PMK4-F1
#
_cell.length_a   1.000
_cell.length_b   1.000
_cell.length_c   1.000
_cell.angle_alpha   90.00
_cell.angle_beta   90.00
_cell.angle_gamma   90.00
#
_symmetry.space_group_name_H-M   'P 1'
#
loop_
_entity.id
_entity.type
_entity.pdbx_description
1 polymer ?
#
loop_
_entity_poly.entity_id
_entity_poly.type
_entity_poly.pdbx_seq_one_letter_code
_entity_poly.pdbx_strand_id
1 'polypeptide(L)'
;MSLTKQIKIDQITVTENGIVLYREAIRIIEDEKVLTETYHRSSLTPGQDLTGQPEKVVAIAQVAWTPEVVAAYQAQQVQAA
;
A
#
# COMPACT_ATOMS: atom_id res chain seq x y z
N MET A 1 -14.59 25.84 -16.12
CA MET A 1 -13.73 25.58 -14.96
C MET A 1 -14.33 24.43 -14.18
N SER A 2 -13.74 23.24 -14.32
CA SER A 2 -14.12 22.07 -13.53
C SER A 2 -12.95 21.64 -12.66
N LEU A 3 -13.17 21.61 -11.34
CA LEU A 3 -12.21 21.07 -10.37
C LEU A 3 -12.61 19.63 -10.04
N THR A 4 -11.70 18.68 -10.27
CA THR A 4 -11.90 17.26 -9.94
C THR A 4 -10.84 16.79 -8.96
N LYS A 5 -11.27 16.03 -7.94
CA LYS A 5 -10.37 15.29 -7.05
C LYS A 5 -10.21 13.86 -7.57
N GLN A 6 -8.98 13.43 -7.81
CA GLN A 6 -8.64 12.06 -8.16
C GLN A 6 -7.81 11.44 -7.04
N ILE A 7 -8.18 10.22 -6.61
CA ILE A 7 -7.40 9.41 -5.67
C ILE A 7 -7.00 8.14 -6.41
N LYS A 8 -5.69 7.84 -6.44
CA LYS A 8 -5.17 6.63 -7.08
C LYS A 8 -4.08 6.00 -6.23
N ILE A 9 -4.03 4.67 -6.21
CA ILE A 9 -2.85 3.95 -5.75
C ILE A 9 -1.82 3.99 -6.88
N ASP A 10 -0.83 4.86 -6.76
CA ASP A 10 0.16 5.09 -7.83
C ASP A 10 1.40 4.21 -7.70
N GLN A 11 1.66 3.69 -6.49
CA GLN A 11 2.80 2.84 -6.18
C GLN A 11 2.44 1.78 -5.15
N ILE A 12 2.94 0.56 -5.37
CA ILE A 12 2.92 -0.56 -4.42
C ILE A 12 4.30 -1.22 -4.45
N THR A 13 4.93 -1.37 -3.29
CA THR A 13 6.27 -1.95 -3.11
C THR A 13 6.18 -3.09 -2.10
N VAL A 14 6.71 -4.25 -2.45
CA VAL A 14 6.90 -5.38 -1.52
C VAL A 14 8.37 -5.41 -1.12
N THR A 15 8.66 -5.35 0.17
CA THR A 15 10.04 -5.42 0.69
C THR A 15 10.50 -6.87 0.85
N GLU A 16 11.80 -7.08 1.07
CA GLU A 16 12.40 -8.43 1.18
C GLU A 16 11.77 -9.27 2.31
N ASN A 17 11.36 -8.65 3.41
CA ASN A 17 10.67 -9.32 4.52
C ASN A 17 9.14 -9.39 4.34
N GLY A 18 8.64 -9.09 3.14
CA GLY A 18 7.23 -9.19 2.78
C GLY A 18 6.35 -8.01 3.21
N ILE A 19 6.88 -6.94 3.81
CA ILE A 19 6.06 -5.75 4.12
C ILE A 19 5.60 -5.12 2.79
N VAL A 20 4.30 -4.82 2.71
CA VAL A 20 3.71 -4.12 1.56
C VAL A 20 3.56 -2.65 1.91
N LEU A 21 4.26 -1.80 1.17
CA LEU A 21 4.12 -0.35 1.23
C LEU A 21 3.30 0.11 0.04
N TYR A 22 2.27 0.94 0.24
CA TYR A 22 1.54 1.53 -0.86
C TYR A 22 1.36 3.03 -0.67
N ARG A 23 1.22 3.73 -1.81
CA ARG A 23 1.04 5.18 -1.85
C ARG A 23 -0.24 5.56 -2.55
N GLU A 24 -1.02 6.39 -1.89
CA GLU A 24 -2.20 7.05 -2.44
C GLU A 24 -1.81 8.45 -2.91
N ALA A 25 -1.90 8.70 -4.22
CA ALA A 25 -1.76 10.01 -4.81
C ALA A 25 -3.12 10.69 -4.91
N ILE A 26 -3.28 11.81 -4.19
CA ILE A 26 -4.45 12.66 -4.23
C ILE A 26 -4.13 13.87 -5.11
N ARG A 27 -4.83 13.99 -6.24
CA ARG A 27 -4.63 15.06 -7.23
C ARG A 27 -5.85 15.95 -7.28
N ILE A 28 -5.63 17.27 -7.24
CA ILE A 28 -6.65 18.26 -7.59
C ILE A 28 -6.35 18.72 -9.02
N ILE A 29 -7.31 18.49 -9.93
CA ILE A 29 -7.17 18.72 -11.36
C ILE A 29 -8.11 19.84 -11.78
N GLU A 30 -7.59 20.85 -12.47
CA GLU A 30 -8.35 21.92 -13.12
C GLU A 30 -8.06 21.89 -14.61
N ASP A 31 -9.10 21.74 -15.43
CA ASP A 31 -9.02 21.77 -16.89
C ASP A 31 -7.84 20.91 -17.43
N GLU A 32 -7.78 19.66 -16.96
CA GLU A 32 -6.76 18.63 -17.28
C GLU A 32 -5.36 18.83 -16.68
N LYS A 33 -5.10 19.96 -16.02
CA LYS A 33 -3.84 20.23 -15.34
C LYS A 33 -3.90 19.88 -13.85
N VAL A 34 -2.91 19.15 -13.36
CA VAL A 34 -2.74 18.92 -11.91
C VAL A 34 -2.31 20.23 -11.25
N LEU A 35 -3.12 20.74 -10.32
CA LEU A 35 -2.80 21.92 -9.52
C LEU A 35 -1.97 21.54 -8.29
N THR A 36 -2.44 20.54 -7.55
CA THR A 36 -1.77 20.03 -6.36
C THR A 36 -1.81 18.51 -6.35
N GLU A 37 -0.75 17.92 -5.80
CA GLU A 37 -0.63 16.49 -5.57
C GLU A 37 -0.09 16.26 -4.16
N THR A 38 -0.80 15.45 -3.38
CA THR A 38 -0.42 15.04 -2.03
C THR A 38 -0.33 13.52 -1.98
N TYR A 39 0.62 13.01 -1.20
CA TYR A 39 0.84 11.57 -1.05
C TYR A 39 0.55 11.11 0.38
N HIS A 40 -0.25 10.06 0.51
CA HIS A 40 -0.39 9.29 1.74
C HIS A 40 0.29 7.94 1.56
N ARG A 41 1.05 7.50 2.56
CA ARG A 41 1.77 6.22 2.54
C ARG A 41 1.29 5.35 3.68
N SER A 42 1.08 4.08 3.37
CA SER A 42 0.62 3.06 4.30
C SER A 42 1.56 1.85 4.22
N SER A 43 1.67 1.12 5.32
CA SER A 43 2.44 -0.11 5.44
C SER A 43 1.57 -1.23 5.98
N LEU A 44 1.65 -2.40 5.35
CA LEU A 44 0.96 -3.61 5.77
C LEU A 44 1.99 -4.70 6.05
N THR A 45 1.89 -5.35 7.20
CA THR A 45 2.84 -6.38 7.62
C THR A 45 2.33 -7.78 7.27
N PRO A 46 3.22 -8.76 6.97
CA PRO A 46 2.82 -10.12 6.65
C PRO A 46 1.84 -10.72 7.67
N GLY A 47 0.70 -11.20 7.18
CA GLY A 47 -0.35 -11.81 7.99
C GLY A 47 -1.31 -10.81 8.67
N GLN A 48 -1.18 -9.51 8.41
CA GLN A 48 -2.13 -8.50 8.88
C GLN A 48 -3.51 -8.69 8.22
N ASP A 49 -4.59 -8.31 8.93
CA ASP A 49 -5.93 -8.21 8.35
C ASP A 49 -5.96 -7.16 7.22
N LEU A 50 -6.49 -7.57 6.08
CA LEU A 50 -6.58 -6.78 4.84
C LEU A 50 -7.95 -6.13 4.64
N THR A 51 -8.86 -6.27 5.61
CA THR A 51 -10.19 -5.67 5.54
C THR A 51 -10.10 -4.14 5.36
N GLY A 52 -10.82 -3.61 4.36
CA GLY A 52 -10.85 -2.19 4.05
C GLY A 52 -9.63 -1.65 3.28
N GLN A 53 -8.65 -2.49 2.93
CA GLN A 53 -7.52 -2.08 2.09
C GLN A 53 -7.91 -2.06 0.59
N PRO A 54 -7.21 -1.26 -0.25
CA PRO A 54 -7.51 -1.20 -1.68
C PRO A 54 -7.35 -2.56 -2.37
N GLU A 55 -8.30 -2.96 -3.22
CA GLU A 55 -8.36 -4.29 -3.83
C GLU A 55 -7.04 -4.71 -4.51
N LYS A 56 -6.40 -3.79 -5.26
CA LYS A 56 -5.10 -4.07 -5.91
C LYS A 56 -3.98 -4.30 -4.90
N VAL A 57 -4.00 -3.62 -3.76
CA VAL A 57 -3.03 -3.82 -2.67
C VAL A 57 -3.27 -5.18 -2.03
N VAL A 58 -4.54 -5.54 -1.78
CA VAL A 58 -4.93 -6.85 -1.23
C VAL A 58 -4.44 -7.98 -2.12
N ALA A 59 -4.68 -7.89 -3.44
CA ALA A 59 -4.25 -8.92 -4.38
C ALA A 59 -2.72 -9.12 -4.38
N ILE A 60 -1.94 -8.02 -4.35
CA ILE A 60 -0.48 -8.10 -4.30
C ILE A 60 -0.01 -8.67 -2.95
N ALA A 61 -0.61 -8.24 -1.84
CA ALA A 61 -0.27 -8.75 -0.51
C ALA A 61 -0.52 -10.26 -0.41
N GLN A 62 -1.65 -10.75 -0.92
CA GLN A 62 -1.98 -12.18 -0.93
C GLN A 62 -0.99 -13.02 -1.76
N VAL A 63 -0.47 -12.48 -2.87
CA VAL A 63 0.56 -13.16 -3.67
C VAL A 63 1.92 -13.14 -2.97
N ALA A 64 2.27 -12.02 -2.32
CA ALA A 64 3.56 -11.86 -1.64
C ALA A 64 3.64 -12.64 -0.31
N TRP A 65 2.52 -12.77 0.41
CA TRP A 65 2.46 -13.38 1.74
C TRP A 65 2.20 -14.88 1.65
N THR A 66 3.21 -15.62 1.21
CA THR A 66 3.19 -17.07 1.38
C THR A 66 3.27 -17.44 2.87
N PRO A 67 2.85 -18.65 3.26
CA PRO A 67 2.96 -19.11 4.65
C PRO A 67 4.38 -18.97 5.23
N GLU A 68 5.40 -19.21 4.41
CA GLU A 68 6.81 -19.09 4.79
C GLU A 68 7.21 -17.64 5.09
N VAL A 69 6.74 -16.68 4.28
CA VAL A 69 7.01 -15.24 4.50
C VAL A 69 6.36 -14.77 5.78
N VAL A 70 5.10 -15.17 6.04
CA VAL A 70 4.39 -14.82 7.27
C VAL A 70 5.09 -15.42 8.49
N ALA A 71 5.49 -16.69 8.42
CA ALA A 71 6.21 -17.35 9.50
C ALA A 71 7.59 -16.71 9.77
N ALA A 72 8.34 -16.37 8.71
CA ALA A 72 9.62 -15.71 8.83
C ALA A 72 9.49 -14.32 9.47
N TYR A 73 8.48 -13.54 9.07
CA TYR A 73 8.21 -12.23 9.66
C TYR A 73 7.85 -12.33 11.15
N GLN A 74 6.99 -13.27 11.53
CA GLN A 74 6.63 -13.50 12.93
C GLN A 74 7.84 -13.92 13.77
N ALA A 75 8.70 -14.80 13.25
CA ALA A 75 9.94 -15.20 13.92
C ALA A 75 10.90 -14.01 14.12
N GLN A 76 11.01 -13.12 13.13
CA GLN A 76 11.81 -11.90 13.23
C GLN A 76 11.28 -10.96 14.33
N GLN A 77 9.96 -10.80 14.44
CA GLN A 77 9.33 -9.96 15.48
C GLN A 77 9.60 -10.47 16.90
N VAL A 78 9.59 -11.80 17.08
CA VAL A 78 9.89 -12.42 18.39
C VAL A 78 11.37 -12.25 18.77
N GLN A 79 12.30 -12.31 17.80
CA GLN A 79 13.73 -12.11 18.07
C GLN A 79 14.11 -10.66 18.37
N ALA A 80 13.31 -9.71 17.90
CA ALA A 80 13.52 -8.29 18.13
C ALA A 80 12.89 -7.77 19.45
N ALA A 81 12.11 -8.61 20.14
CA ALA A 81 11.47 -8.33 21.42
C ALA A 81 12.35 -8.76 22.61
#